data_AF-A0A7C5EGU3-F1
#
_entry.id   AF-A0A7C5EGU3-F1
#
_cell.length_a   1.000
_cell.length_b   1.000
_cell.length_c   1.000
_cell.angle_alpha   90.00
_cell.angle_beta   90.00
_cell.angle_gamma   90.00
#
_symmetry.space_group_name_H-M   'P 1'
#
loop_
_entity.id
_entity.type
_entity.pdbx_description
1 polymer ?
#
loop_
_entity_poly.entity_id
_entity_poly.type
_entity_poly.pdbx_seq_one_letter_code
_entity_poly.pdbx_strand_id
1 'polypeptide(L)' 'RPEVLEIHEMAGEHDLLLKVVLENTERLNVFLHEIDRIEGVAGSRTYLVLKTEKETTAVDI' A
#
# COMPACT_ATOMS: atom_id res chain seq x y z
N ARG A 1 -8.12 -8.51 -1.63
CA ARG A 1 -7.52 -8.57 -2.99
C ARG A 1 -6.11 -9.14 -2.82
N PRO A 2 -5.67 -10.09 -3.67
CA PRO A 2 -4.38 -10.78 -3.48
C PRO A 2 -3.15 -9.86 -3.56
N GLU A 3 -3.24 -8.76 -4.30
CA GLU A 3 -2.16 -7.76 -4.41
C GLU A 3 -1.94 -6.92 -3.15
N VAL A 4 -2.90 -6.91 -2.21
CA VAL A 4 -2.77 -6.17 -0.96
C VAL A 4 -2.21 -7.12 0.09
N LEU A 5 -0.95 -6.92 0.45
CA LEU A 5 -0.22 -7.78 1.38
C LEU A 5 -0.49 -7.41 2.84
N GLU A 6 -0.58 -6.10 3.11
CA GLU A 6 -0.79 -5.59 4.46
C GLU A 6 -1.65 -4.32 4.43
N ILE A 7 -2.47 -4.13 5.46
CA ILE A 7 -3.27 -2.92 5.70
C ILE A 7 -3.21 -2.63 7.19
N HIS A 8 -2.84 -1.40 7.56
CA HIS A 8 -2.73 -0.97 8.95
C HIS A 8 -3.41 0.39 9.14
N GLU A 9 -4.17 0.53 10.22
CA GLU A 9 -4.61 1.83 10.72
C GLU A 9 -3.46 2.48 11.49
N MET A 10 -3.17 3.75 11.19
CA MET A 10 -2.01 4.45 11.72
C MET A 10 -2.44 5.80 12.30
N ALA A 11 -1.83 6.19 13.41
CA ALA A 11 -1.87 7.57 13.86
C ALA A 11 -0.91 8.41 13.00
N GLY A 12 -1.33 9.61 12.56
CA GLY A 12 -0.45 10.51 11.80
C GLY A 12 -1.18 11.34 10.75
N GLU A 13 -0.46 11.73 9.70
CA GLU A 13 -0.98 12.53 8.57
C GLU A 13 -1.99 11.75 7.71
N HIS A 14 -1.88 10.41 7.67
CA HIS A 14 -2.75 9.53 6.91
C HIS A 14 -3.31 8.45 7.83
N ASP A 15 -4.57 8.06 7.63
CA ASP A 15 -5.27 7.12 8.52
C ASP A 15 -4.90 5.65 8.26
N LEU A 16 -4.52 5.32 7.02
CA LEU A 16 -4.24 3.97 6.56
C LEU A 16 -2.89 3.87 5.86
N LEU A 17 -2.17 2.78 6.13
CA LEU A 17 -0.99 2.35 5.39
C LEU A 17 -1.29 1.04 4.68
N LEU A 18 -1.12 1.02 3.35
CA LEU A 18 -1.30 -0.16 2.53
C LEU A 18 0.05 -0.58 1.93
N LYS A 19 0.39 -1.86 2.04
CA LYS A 19 1.50 -2.46 1.32
C LYS A 19 0.95 -3.35 0.21
N VAL A 20 1.32 -3.04 -1.02
CA VAL A 20 0.83 -3.73 -2.21
C VAL A 20 1.97 -4.19 -3.10
N VAL A 21 1.77 -5.31 -3.80
CA VAL A 21 2.67 -5.78 -4.84
C VAL A 21 1.89 -5.94 -6.13
N LEU A 22 2.36 -5.25 -7.16
CA LEU A 22 1.71 -5.18 -8.47
C LEU A 22 2.74 -5.52 -9.54
N GLU A 23 2.25 -6.02 -10.67
CA GLU A 23 3.08 -6.49 -11.78
C GLU A 23 3.90 -5.37 -12.43
N ASN A 24 3.33 -4.16 -12.54
CA ASN A 24 3.93 -3.01 -13.22
C ASN A 24 3.22 -1.70 -12.84
N THR A 25 3.71 -0.60 -13.41
CA THR A 25 3.19 0.75 -13.17
C THR A 25 1.79 0.98 -13.76
N GLU A 26 1.42 0.29 -14.84
CA GLU A 26 0.07 0.35 -15.40
C GLU A 26 -0.96 -0.23 -14.43
N ARG A 27 -0.63 -1.37 -13.81
CA ARG A 27 -1.46 -1.97 -12.75
C ARG A 27 -1.51 -1.09 -11.50
N LEU A 28 -0.43 -0.40 -11.16
CA LEU A 28 -0.44 0.62 -10.10
C LEU A 28 -1.45 1.72 -10.39
N ASN A 29 -1.46 2.28 -11.61
CA ASN A 29 -2.41 3.35 -11.93
C ASN A 29 -3.87 2.88 -11.86
N VAL A 30 -4.17 1.68 -12.34
CA VAL A 30 -5.51 1.08 -12.20
C VAL A 30 -5.87 0.91 -10.73
N PHE A 31 -4.95 0.40 -9.90
CA PHE A 31 -5.18 0.20 -8.48
C PHE A 31 -5.44 1.51 -7.72
N LEU A 32 -4.70 2.57 -8.04
CA LEU A 32 -4.92 3.90 -7.44
C LEU A 32 -6.28 4.48 -7.84
N HIS A 33 -6.68 4.37 -9.11
CA HIS A 33 -8.02 4.78 -9.53
C HIS A 33 -9.15 3.98 -8.87
N GLU A 34 -8.90 2.72 -8.52
CA GLU A 34 -9.86 1.93 -7.76
C GLU A 34 -9.95 2.40 -6.30
N ILE A 35 -8.83 2.79 -5.68
CA ILE A 35 -8.81 3.40 -4.34
C ILE A 35 -9.57 4.74 -4.33
N ASP A 36 -9.31 5.61 -5.29
CA ASP A 36 -9.93 6.94 -5.37
C ASP A 36 -11.45 6.89 -5.56
N ARG A 37 -12.00 5.73 -5.98
CA ARG A 37 -13.45 5.49 -6.13
C ARG A 37 -14.12 5.00 -4.86
N ILE A 38 -13.37 4.66 -3.82
CA ILE A 38 -13.92 4.19 -2.55
C ILE A 38 -14.52 5.37 -1.80
N GLU A 39 -15.80 5.27 -1.44
CA GLU A 39 -16.47 6.28 -0.63
C GLU A 39 -15.73 6.50 0.70
N GLY A 40 -15.45 7.75 1.04
CA GLY A 40 -14.69 8.13 2.24
C GLY A 40 -13.19 8.25 2.05
N VAL A 41 -12.63 7.84 0.90
CA VAL A 41 -11.22 8.11 0.59
C VAL A 41 -11.05 9.56 0.14
N ALA A 42 -10.36 10.36 0.96
CA ALA A 42 -10.03 11.75 0.63
C ALA A 42 -8.87 11.88 -0.37
N GLY A 43 -8.00 10.88 -0.44
CA GLY A 43 -6.85 10.82 -1.34
C GLY A 43 -5.82 9.80 -0.87
N SER A 44 -4.77 9.60 -1.67
CA SER A 44 -3.67 8.70 -1.35
C SER A 44 -2.31 9.34 -1.62
N ARG A 45 -1.29 8.94 -0.85
CA ARG A 45 0.12 9.24 -1.12
C ARG A 45 0.86 7.94 -1.39
N THR A 46 1.41 7.80 -2.60
CA THR A 46 2.07 6.58 -3.04
C THR A 46 3.58 6.68 -2.86
N TYR A 47 4.17 5.67 -2.23
CA TYR A 47 5.62 5.51 -2.11
C TYR A 47 6.06 4.28 -2.89
N LEU A 48 6.94 4.47 -3.87
CA LEU A 48 7.48 3.36 -4.66
C LEU A 48 8.74 2.81 -3.99
N VAL A 49 8.73 1.53 -3.62
CA VAL A 49 9.92 0.87 -3.07
C VAL A 49 10.94 0.66 -4.19
N LEU A 50 12.06 1.39 -4.13
CA LEU A 50 13.13 1.29 -5.12
C LEU A 50 14.10 0.13 -4.84
N LYS A 51 14.30 -0.18 -3.56
CA LYS A 51 15.15 -1.27 -3.08
C LYS A 51 14.67 -1.72 -1.70
N THR A 52 14.61 -3.03 -1.49
CA THR A 52 14.29 -3.63 -0.19
C THR A 52 15.59 -4.09 0.46
N GLU A 53 16.01 -3.42 1.54
CA GLU A 53 17.18 -3.86 2.32
C GLU A 53 16.84 -5.02 3.27
N LYS A 54 15.59 -5.06 3.79
CA LYS A 54 15.12 -6.08 4.72
C LYS A 54 13.61 -6.27 4.61
N GLU A 55 13.18 -7.52 4.53
CA GLU A 55 11.78 -7.95 4.64
C GLU A 55 11.75 -9.36 5.25
N THR A 56 11.11 -9.52 6.40
CA THR A 56 11.00 -10.82 7.10
C THR A 56 9.81 -10.80 8.04
N THR A 57 9.20 -11.96 8.25
CA THR A 57 8.17 -12.20 9.28
C THR A 57 8.75 -12.78 10.56
N ALA A 58 10.04 -13.14 10.56
CA ALA A 58 10.70 -13.68 11.73
C ALA A 58 10.85 -12.61 12.82
N VAL A 59 10.50 -12.98 14.05
CA VAL A 59 10.70 -12.18 15.25
C VAL A 59 11.73 -12.90 16.11
N ASP A 60 12.79 -12.19 16.51
CA ASP A 60 13.71 -12.68 17.54
C ASP A 60 13.02 -12.52 18.90
N ILE A 61 12.65 -13.65 19.49
CA ILE A 61 12.01 -13.76 20.81
C ILE A 61 12.85 -14.65 21.72
#